data_AF-A0A345UH36-F1
#
_entry.id   AF-A0A345UH36-F1
#
_cell.length_a   1.000
_cell.length_b   1.000
_cell.length_c   1.000
_cell.angle_alpha   90.00
_cell.angle_beta   90.00
_cell.angle_gamma   90.00
#
_symmetry.space_group_name_H-M   'P 1'
#
loop_
_entity.id
_entity.type
_entity.pdbx_description
1 polymer ?
#
loop_
_entity_poly.entity_id
_entity_poly.type
_entity_poly.pdbx_seq_one_letter_code
_entity_poly.pdbx_strand_id
1 'polypeptide(L)'
;MSSAARIDKEQDIQPLSAFRKNATDFIEKIKSEKRSIVLTQNGKRVAVLVEASEYQRMQDKLAMMEDLIEAERQIARGEIVPHDEAKKQIPENLARWK
;
A
#
# COMPACT_ATOMS: atom_id res chain seq x y z
N MET A 1 12.53 -0.07 -12.73
CA MET A 1 11.59 1.03 -12.44
C MET A 1 10.18 0.46 -12.48
N SER A 2 9.56 0.24 -11.32
CA SER A 2 8.19 -0.27 -11.25
C SER A 2 7.26 0.84 -11.73
N SER A 3 6.62 0.63 -12.89
CA SER A 3 5.61 1.52 -13.42
C SER A 3 4.49 1.64 -12.38
N ALA A 4 4.30 2.82 -11.81
CA ALA A 4 3.02 3.15 -11.19
C ALA A 4 1.93 2.82 -12.21
N ALA A 5 0.96 1.98 -11.85
CA ALA A 5 -0.11 1.60 -12.74
C ALA A 5 -0.77 2.88 -13.28
N ARG A 6 -0.63 3.13 -14.59
CA ARG A 6 -1.24 4.30 -15.22
C ARG A 6 -2.73 4.05 -15.29
N ILE A 7 -3.51 4.94 -14.69
CA ILE A 7 -4.97 4.96 -14.81
C ILE A 7 -5.32 5.14 -16.29
N ASP A 8 -6.00 4.16 -16.84
CA ASP A 8 -6.59 4.25 -18.17
C ASP A 8 -7.89 5.05 -18.05
N LYS A 9 -7.95 6.18 -18.72
CA LYS A 9 -9.08 7.11 -18.60
C LYS A 9 -10.40 6.52 -19.08
N GLU A 10 -10.37 5.55 -19.99
CA GLU A 10 -11.56 4.97 -20.60
C GLU A 10 -12.05 3.76 -19.79
N GLN A 11 -11.12 2.94 -19.30
CA GLN A 11 -11.45 1.68 -18.62
C GLN A 11 -11.59 1.82 -17.10
N ASP A 12 -10.84 2.76 -16.51
CA ASP A 12 -10.71 2.89 -15.05
C ASP A 12 -11.50 4.09 -14.50
N ILE A 13 -12.13 4.94 -15.32
CA ILE A 13 -12.94 6.07 -14.83
C ILE A 13 -14.42 5.77 -15.01
N GLN A 14 -15.17 5.78 -13.91
CA GLN A 14 -16.59 5.43 -13.90
C GLN A 14 -17.44 6.43 -13.10
N PRO A 15 -18.69 6.72 -13.48
CA PRO A 15 -19.57 7.56 -12.68
C PRO A 15 -19.98 6.88 -11.35
N LEU A 16 -20.04 7.66 -10.27
CA LEU A 16 -20.53 7.19 -8.96
C LEU A 16 -21.99 6.70 -9.04
N SER A 17 -22.79 7.29 -9.93
CA SER A 17 -24.17 6.85 -10.18
C SER A 17 -24.24 5.46 -10.83
N ALA A 18 -23.26 5.09 -11.66
CA ALA A 18 -23.18 3.75 -12.25
C ALA A 18 -22.84 2.71 -11.18
N PHE A 19 -21.83 3.00 -10.34
CA PHE A 19 -21.47 2.14 -9.22
C PHE A 19 -22.65 1.89 -8.26
N ARG A 20 -23.43 2.94 -7.93
CA ARG A 20 -24.63 2.81 -7.08
C ARG A 20 -25.71 1.91 -7.66
N LYS A 21 -25.83 1.84 -9.00
CA LYS A 21 -26.80 0.99 -9.68
C LYS A 21 -26.37 -0.47 -9.72
N ASN A 22 -25.06 -0.72 -9.81
CA ASN A 22 -24.53 -2.06 -9.97
C ASN A 22 -23.16 -2.23 -9.29
N ALA A 23 -23.15 -2.30 -7.96
CA ALA A 23 -21.90 -2.41 -7.21
C ALA A 23 -21.22 -3.78 -7.38
N THR A 24 -21.99 -4.84 -7.58
CA THR A 24 -21.48 -6.22 -7.68
C THR A 24 -20.57 -6.38 -8.89
N ASP A 25 -20.98 -5.93 -10.07
CA ASP A 25 -20.17 -6.01 -11.30
C ASP A 25 -18.83 -5.27 -11.16
N PHE A 26 -18.82 -4.14 -10.44
CA PHE A 26 -17.60 -3.39 -10.19
C PHE A 26 -16.65 -4.15 -9.26
N ILE A 27 -17.19 -4.80 -8.23
CA ILE A 27 -16.39 -5.63 -7.31
C ILE A 27 -15.81 -6.83 -8.07
N GLU A 28 -16.60 -7.48 -8.93
CA GLU A 28 -16.14 -8.59 -9.76
C GLU A 28 -15.06 -8.16 -10.74
N LYS A 29 -15.25 -7.03 -11.42
CA LYS A 29 -14.26 -6.44 -12.34
C LYS A 29 -12.91 -6.20 -11.65
N ILE A 30 -12.93 -5.60 -10.46
CA ILE A 30 -11.69 -5.34 -9.72
C ILE A 30 -11.01 -6.64 -9.29
N LYS A 31 -11.79 -7.65 -8.88
CA LYS A 31 -11.24 -8.96 -8.50
C LYS A 31 -10.61 -9.70 -9.67
N SER A 32 -11.23 -9.64 -10.86
CA SER A 32 -10.80 -10.36 -12.06
C SER A 32 -9.66 -9.66 -12.79
N GLU A 33 -9.76 -8.35 -12.95
CA GLU A 33 -8.78 -7.56 -13.72
C GLU A 33 -7.60 -7.08 -12.86
N LYS A 34 -7.74 -7.10 -11.52
CA LYS A 34 -6.76 -6.52 -10.57
C LYS A 34 -6.43 -5.06 -10.87
N ARG A 35 -7.40 -4.31 -11.41
CA ARG A 35 -7.29 -2.88 -11.73
C ARG A 35 -8.15 -2.04 -10.80
N SER A 36 -7.65 -0.88 -10.42
CA SER A 36 -8.41 0.09 -9.63
C SER A 36 -9.38 0.89 -10.51
N ILE A 37 -10.48 1.35 -9.92
CA ILE A 37 -11.48 2.18 -10.61
C ILE A 37 -11.59 3.52 -9.90
N VAL A 38 -11.42 4.62 -10.64
CA VAL A 38 -11.68 5.98 -10.18
C VAL A 38 -13.16 6.32 -10.37
N LEU A 39 -13.84 6.64 -9.28
CA LEU A 39 -15.23 7.10 -9.30
C LEU A 39 -15.30 8.61 -9.48
N THR A 40 -16.25 9.07 -10.29
CA THR A 40 -16.50 10.49 -10.57
C THR A 40 -17.91 10.93 -10.22
N GLN A 41 -18.06 12.19 -9.81
CA GLN A 41 -19.35 12.86 -9.62
C GLN A 41 -19.29 14.22 -10.30
N ASN A 42 -20.24 14.51 -11.19
CA ASN A 42 -20.24 15.74 -12.01
C ASN A 42 -18.90 15.98 -12.73
N GLY A 43 -18.29 14.90 -13.26
CA GLY A 43 -17.00 14.94 -13.96
C GLY A 43 -15.77 15.08 -13.04
N LYS A 44 -15.94 15.23 -11.73
CA LYS A 44 -14.85 15.35 -10.75
C LYS A 44 -14.54 14.01 -10.11
N ARG A 45 -13.26 13.66 -9.95
CA ARG A 45 -12.83 12.45 -9.24
C ARG A 45 -13.13 12.59 -7.76
N VAL A 46 -13.78 11.59 -7.16
CA VAL A 46 -14.24 11.64 -5.75
C VAL A 46 -13.79 10.46 -4.92
N ALA A 47 -13.52 9.31 -5.54
CA ALA A 47 -13.05 8.11 -4.84
C ALA A 47 -12.26 7.20 -5.78
N VAL A 48 -11.51 6.27 -5.21
CA VAL A 48 -10.86 5.17 -5.93
C VAL A 48 -11.28 3.87 -5.25
N LEU A 49 -11.80 2.93 -6.05
CA LEU A 49 -12.12 1.58 -5.62
C LEU A 49 -10.94 0.68 -5.93
N VAL A 50 -10.46 -0.03 -4.92
CA VAL A 50 -9.32 -0.95 -4.99
C VAL A 50 -9.70 -2.22 -4.23
N GLU A 51 -9.17 -3.37 -4.66
CA GLU A 51 -9.35 -4.61 -3.90
C GLU A 51 -8.70 -4.46 -2.51
N ALA A 52 -9.38 -4.93 -1.46
CA ALA A 52 -8.87 -4.84 -0.09
C ALA A 52 -7.48 -5.49 0.07
N SER A 53 -7.24 -6.62 -0.59
CA SER A 53 -5.93 -7.31 -0.53
C SER A 53 -4.82 -6.48 -1.18
N GLU A 54 -5.13 -5.75 -2.25
CA GLU A 54 -4.17 -4.87 -2.93
C GLU A 54 -3.92 -3.60 -2.12
N TYR A 55 -4.96 -3.05 -1.51
CA TYR A 55 -4.82 -1.94 -0.58
C TYR A 55 -3.91 -2.30 0.60
N GLN A 56 -4.08 -3.49 1.19
CA GLN A 56 -3.21 -3.95 2.27
C GLN A 56 -1.75 -4.10 1.79
N ARG A 57 -1.52 -4.74 0.63
CA ARG A 57 -0.17 -4.85 0.05
C ARG A 57 0.49 -3.48 -0.16
N MET A 58 -0.28 -2.48 -0.58
CA MET A 58 0.21 -1.12 -0.73
C MET A 58 0.60 -0.50 0.62
N GLN A 59 -0.20 -0.70 1.67
CA GLN A 59 0.10 -0.23 3.02
C GLN A 59 1.36 -0.90 3.58
N ASP A 60 1.48 -2.22 3.45
CA ASP A 60 2.65 -2.98 3.91
C ASP A 60 3.93 -2.51 3.20
N LYS A 61 3.83 -2.23 1.89
CA LYS A 61 4.94 -1.70 1.11
C LYS A 61 5.34 -0.30 1.57
N LEU A 62 4.39 0.57 1.88
CA LEU A 62 4.68 1.91 2.38
C LEU A 62 5.40 1.84 3.73
N ALA A 63 4.90 1.02 4.67
CA ALA A 63 5.55 0.80 5.96
C ALA A 63 6.99 0.28 5.79
N MET A 64 7.19 -0.72 4.93
CA MET A 64 8.54 -1.23 4.62
C MET A 64 9.46 -0.15 4.03
N MET A 65 8.93 0.73 3.17
CA MET A 65 9.72 1.83 2.61
C MET A 65 10.11 2.86 3.67
N GLU A 66 9.23 3.15 4.63
CA GLU A 66 9.54 4.01 5.77
C GLU A 66 10.64 3.39 6.64
N ASP A 67 10.54 2.09 6.95
CA ASP A 67 11.57 1.36 7.69
C ASP A 67 12.93 1.39 6.99
N LEU A 68 12.94 1.20 5.67
CA LEU A 68 14.18 1.26 4.88
C LEU A 68 14.80 2.65 4.88
N ILE A 69 13.99 3.70 4.73
CA ILE A 69 14.46 5.09 4.78
C ILE A 69 15.07 5.37 6.16
N GLU A 70 14.44 4.93 7.24
CA GLU A 70 15.00 5.13 8.57
C GLU A 70 16.29 4.31 8.78
N ALA A 71 16.34 3.07 8.31
CA ALA A 71 17.55 2.25 8.36
C ALA A 71 18.72 2.92 7.61
N GLU A 72 18.48 3.48 6.41
CA GLU A 72 19.49 4.25 5.68
C GLU A 72 19.99 5.47 6.46
N ARG A 73 19.08 6.18 7.14
CA ARG A 73 19.44 7.33 7.98
C ARG A 73 20.24 6.92 9.22
N GLN A 74 19.88 5.82 9.87
CA GLN A 74 20.62 5.27 11.01
C GLN A 74 22.05 4.89 10.61
N ILE A 75 22.21 4.23 9.46
CA ILE A 75 23.53 3.92 8.88
C ILE A 75 24.32 5.21 8.65
N ALA A 76 23.72 6.24 8.05
CA ALA A 76 24.39 7.51 7.81
C ALA A 76 24.80 8.25 9.10
N ARG A 77 24.07 8.06 10.21
CA ARG A 77 24.40 8.61 11.54
C ARG A 77 25.36 7.74 12.35
N GLY A 78 25.74 6.56 11.85
CA GLY A 78 26.55 5.60 12.60
C GLY A 78 25.79 4.88 13.72
N GLU A 79 24.46 4.93 13.71
CA GLU A 79 23.57 4.24 14.65
C GLU A 79 23.42 2.75 14.27
N ILE A 80 24.56 2.06 14.18
CA ILE A 80 24.64 0.65 13.80
C ILE A 80 25.27 -0.16 14.91
N VAL A 81 24.87 -1.42 15.00
CA VAL A 81 25.42 -2.37 15.98
C VAL A 81 26.02 -3.55 15.21
N PRO A 82 27.26 -3.97 15.51
CA PRO A 82 27.84 -5.18 14.95
C PRO A 82 26.95 -6.41 15.21
N HIS A 83 26.93 -7.35 14.25
CA HIS A 83 26.06 -8.54 14.32
C HIS A 83 26.20 -9.34 15.62
N ASP A 84 27.43 -9.50 16.12
CA ASP A 84 27.71 -10.25 17.35
C ASP A 84 27.20 -9.54 18.61
N GLU A 85 27.14 -8.21 18.59
CA GLU A 85 26.56 -7.41 19.66
C GLU A 85 25.03 -7.42 19.58
N ALA A 86 24.46 -7.28 18.38
CA ALA A 86 23.02 -7.32 18.16
C ALA A 86 22.39 -8.64 18.66
N LYS A 87 23.04 -9.79 18.40
CA LYS A 87 22.60 -11.10 18.92
C LYS A 87 22.48 -11.15 20.44
N LYS A 88 23.39 -10.49 21.16
CA LYS A 88 23.40 -10.47 22.63
C LYS A 88 22.24 -9.63 23.19
N GLN A 89 21.78 -8.62 22.46
CA GLN A 89 20.68 -7.74 22.89
C GLN A 89 19.30 -8.39 22.75
N ILE A 90 19.13 -9.40 21.88
CA ILE A 90 17.81 -10.02 21.64
C ILE A 90 17.20 -10.62 22.92
N PRO A 91 17.89 -11.48 23.70
CA PRO A 91 17.33 -12.03 24.94
C PRO A 91 17.02 -10.95 25.99
N GLU A 92 17.87 -9.92 26.10
CA GLU A 92 17.70 -8.82 27.06
C GLU A 92 16.45 -8.00 26.75
N ASN A 93 16.24 -7.67 25.47
CA ASN A 93 15.06 -6.94 25.02
C ASN A 93 13.77 -7.75 25.22
N LEU A 94 13.79 -9.05 24.92
CA LEU A 94 12.63 -9.93 25.13
C LEU A 94 12.28 -10.10 26.61
N ALA A 95 13.27 -10.08 27.50
CA ALA A 95 13.03 -10.16 28.95
C ALA A 95 12.30 -8.91 29.48
N ARG A 96 12.50 -7.73 28.87
CA ARG A 96 11.83 -6.47 29.25
C ARG A 96 10.36 -6.38 28.86
N TRP A 97 9.87 -7.30 28.02
CA TRP A 97 8.49 -7.32 27.53
C TRP A 97 7.58 -8.23 28.37
N LYS A 98 8.14 -8.90 29.40
CA LYS A 98 7.39 -9.63 30.43
C LYS A 98 7.14 -8.74 31.64
#